data_AF-A0A3N2IM96-F1
#
_entry.id   AF-A0A3N2IM96-F1
#
_cell.length_a   1.000
_cell.length_b   1.000
_cell.length_c   1.000
_cell.angle_alpha   90.00
_cell.angle_beta   90.00
_cell.angle_gamma   90.00
#
_symmetry.space_group_name_H-M   'P 1'
#
loop_
_entity.id
_entity.type
_entity.pdbx_description
1 polymer ?
#
loop_
_entity_poly.entity_id
_entity_poly.type
_entity_poly.pdbx_seq_one_letter_code
_entity_poly.pdbx_strand_id
1 'polypeptide(L)'
;MAADSYGPKGEPQFAGSGASADAEDLTLLGEFAADVGNNRVGTTAERDAATAAGEAYDGLTWWDTTLRRRFQRVGTSWRPAGALMDGDLREGTTAANGVVGVGHSLGAVPRAVLITGTGRGAVPGELTYIVTAKTELIFNVNVYRNGSPFANNPVGFHWLALA
;
A
#
# COMPACT_ATOMS: atom_id res chain seq x y z
N MET A 1 -27.73 -21.98 10.90
CA MET A 1 -27.12 -22.61 12.09
C MET A 1 -26.33 -21.55 12.82
N ALA A 2 -26.33 -21.54 14.15
CA ALA A 2 -25.58 -20.58 14.96
C ALA A 2 -24.24 -21.22 15.38
N ALA A 3 -23.16 -20.45 15.40
CA ALA A 3 -21.88 -20.90 15.95
C ALA A 3 -21.95 -20.95 17.48
N ASP A 4 -21.29 -21.92 18.10
CA ASP A 4 -21.24 -22.06 19.56
C ASP A 4 -20.18 -21.14 20.17
N SER A 5 -19.06 -20.97 19.46
CA SER A 5 -18.00 -20.02 19.81
C SER A 5 -17.22 -19.57 18.57
N TYR A 6 -16.28 -18.64 18.76
CA TYR A 6 -15.38 -18.16 17.71
C TYR A 6 -13.93 -18.20 18.21
N GLY A 7 -13.03 -18.73 17.39
CA GLY A 7 -11.59 -18.76 17.65
C GLY A 7 -10.87 -17.42 17.38
N PRO A 8 -9.53 -17.38 17.52
CA PRO A 8 -8.71 -16.15 17.43
C PRO A 8 -8.78 -15.38 16.10
N LYS A 9 -9.38 -15.95 15.06
CA LYS A 9 -9.61 -15.31 13.75
C LYS A 9 -11.06 -15.34 13.27
N GLY A 10 -12.02 -15.49 14.19
CA GLY A 10 -13.42 -15.61 13.80
C GLY A 10 -13.74 -16.94 13.13
N GLU A 11 -12.88 -17.95 13.32
CA GLU A 11 -13.13 -19.35 12.98
C GLU A 11 -14.32 -19.83 13.82
N PRO A 12 -15.51 -20.03 13.23
CA PRO A 12 -16.66 -20.50 13.98
C PRO A 12 -16.39 -21.93 14.46
N GLN A 13 -16.59 -22.15 15.76
CA GLN A 13 -16.45 -23.44 16.41
C GLN A 13 -17.84 -24.02 16.66
N PHE A 14 -17.98 -25.31 16.40
CA PHE A 14 -19.24 -26.04 16.53
C PHE A 14 -19.03 -27.19 17.52
N ALA A 15 -19.81 -27.21 18.60
CA ALA A 15 -19.86 -28.32 19.53
C ALA A 15 -20.69 -29.44 18.86
N GLY A 16 -20.06 -30.60 18.63
CA GLY A 16 -20.65 -31.73 17.92
C GLY A 16 -21.81 -32.45 18.62
N SER A 17 -22.66 -31.75 19.38
CA SER A 17 -23.74 -32.34 20.19
C SER A 17 -25.13 -32.29 19.56
N GLY A 18 -25.30 -31.68 18.37
CA GLY A 18 -26.63 -31.36 17.82
C GLY A 18 -27.12 -32.14 16.59
N ALA A 19 -26.25 -32.57 15.67
CA ALA A 19 -26.64 -33.31 14.47
C ALA A 19 -25.44 -34.06 13.87
N SER A 20 -25.66 -35.24 13.27
CA SER A 20 -24.62 -36.01 12.59
C SER A 20 -24.20 -35.35 11.27
N ALA A 21 -23.29 -34.39 11.38
CA ALA A 21 -22.32 -34.03 10.35
C ALA A 21 -21.10 -33.60 11.15
N ASP A 22 -20.03 -34.36 11.00
CA ASP A 22 -18.96 -34.48 11.97
C ASP A 22 -18.31 -33.11 12.22
N ALA A 23 -18.07 -32.74 13.49
CA ALA A 23 -17.46 -31.45 13.83
C ALA A 23 -16.10 -31.22 13.12
N GLU A 24 -15.46 -32.30 12.67
CA GLU A 24 -14.34 -32.32 11.73
C GLU A 24 -14.66 -31.64 10.40
N ASP A 25 -15.79 -31.95 9.75
CA ASP A 25 -16.19 -31.39 8.45
C ASP A 25 -16.42 -29.87 8.53
N LEU A 26 -16.97 -29.39 9.64
CA LEU A 26 -17.22 -27.97 9.86
C LEU A 26 -15.94 -27.20 10.20
N THR A 27 -14.99 -27.84 10.88
CA THR A 27 -13.64 -27.29 11.10
C THR A 27 -12.91 -27.19 9.75
N LEU A 28 -12.96 -28.25 8.94
CA LEU A 28 -12.47 -28.27 7.56
C LEU A 28 -13.11 -27.18 6.69
N LEU A 29 -14.41 -26.92 6.83
CA LEU A 29 -15.10 -25.86 6.09
C LEU A 29 -14.67 -24.46 6.55
N GLY A 30 -14.40 -24.28 7.85
CA GLY A 30 -13.87 -23.03 8.42
C GLY A 30 -12.44 -22.74 7.96
N GLU A 31 -11.59 -23.76 7.95
CA GLU A 31 -10.25 -23.72 7.39
C GLU A 31 -10.29 -23.43 5.89
N PHE A 32 -11.15 -24.11 5.13
CA PHE A 32 -11.35 -23.87 3.70
C PHE A 32 -11.87 -22.45 3.43
N ALA A 33 -12.82 -21.93 4.21
CA ALA A 33 -13.31 -20.56 4.03
C ALA A 33 -12.24 -19.51 4.36
N ALA A 34 -11.39 -19.77 5.36
CA ALA A 34 -10.22 -18.95 5.66
C ALA A 34 -9.17 -19.03 4.54
N ASP A 35 -9.03 -20.18 3.89
CA ASP A 35 -8.13 -20.41 2.75
C ASP A 35 -8.64 -19.78 1.45
N VAL A 36 -9.94 -19.85 1.18
CA VAL A 36 -10.59 -19.25 -0.01
C VAL A 36 -10.71 -17.72 0.12
N GLY A 37 -10.57 -17.18 1.33
CA GLY A 37 -10.44 -15.75 1.53
C GLY A 37 -9.19 -15.18 0.84
N ASN A 38 -9.38 -14.47 -0.28
CA ASN A 38 -8.29 -13.82 -1.01
C ASN A 38 -7.61 -12.67 -0.24
N ASN A 39 -7.92 -12.41 1.03
CA ASN A 39 -7.31 -11.35 1.84
C ASN A 39 -6.79 -11.91 3.17
N ARG A 40 -5.48 -11.88 3.36
CA ARG A 40 -4.81 -12.17 4.64
C ARG A 40 -4.19 -10.91 5.23
N VAL A 41 -3.93 -10.93 6.53
CA VAL A 41 -3.29 -9.83 7.28
C VAL A 41 -2.21 -10.43 8.17
N GLY A 42 -1.02 -9.84 8.17
CA GLY A 42 0.10 -10.27 9.02
C GLY A 42 1.38 -9.51 8.69
N THR A 43 2.46 -9.86 9.37
CA THR A 43 3.83 -9.33 9.16
C THR A 43 4.46 -9.84 7.86
N THR A 44 5.59 -9.25 7.46
CA THR A 44 6.40 -9.76 6.34
C THR A 44 6.85 -11.21 6.58
N ALA A 45 7.29 -11.53 7.80
CA ALA A 45 7.73 -12.88 8.15
C ALA A 45 6.61 -13.92 8.03
N GLU A 46 5.39 -13.59 8.44
CA GLU A 46 4.23 -14.49 8.31
C GLU A 46 3.83 -14.69 6.84
N ARG A 47 3.93 -13.63 6.00
CA ARG A 47 3.69 -13.73 4.57
C ARG A 47 4.69 -14.66 3.88
N ASP A 48 5.96 -14.53 4.26
CA ASP A 48 7.04 -15.34 3.71
C ASP A 48 6.94 -16.80 4.21
N ALA A 49 6.49 -17.02 5.45
CA ALA A 49 6.17 -18.35 5.98
C ALA A 49 5.00 -19.01 5.23
N ALA A 50 3.89 -18.29 5.01
CA ALA A 50 2.75 -18.78 4.21
C ALA A 50 3.16 -19.11 2.77
N THR A 51 4.14 -18.36 2.23
CA THR A 51 4.74 -18.66 0.92
C THR A 51 5.51 -19.96 0.93
N ALA A 52 6.34 -20.19 1.95
CA ALA A 52 7.12 -21.42 2.10
C ALA A 52 6.25 -22.64 2.36
N ALA A 53 5.12 -22.47 3.05
CA ALA A 53 4.13 -23.52 3.32
C ALA A 53 3.26 -23.88 2.11
N GLY A 54 3.35 -23.14 0.99
CA GLY A 54 2.52 -23.37 -0.20
C GLY A 54 1.09 -22.82 -0.09
N GLU A 55 0.78 -22.07 0.96
CA GLU A 55 -0.54 -21.46 1.20
C GLU A 55 -0.75 -20.17 0.38
N ALA A 56 0.30 -19.67 -0.27
CA ALA A 56 0.24 -18.46 -1.08
C ALA A 56 0.04 -18.79 -2.57
N TYR A 57 -1.21 -18.65 -3.03
CA TYR A 57 -1.63 -18.86 -4.41
C TYR A 57 -1.77 -17.54 -5.20
N ASP A 58 -1.75 -17.61 -6.53
CA ASP A 58 -1.87 -16.44 -7.41
C ASP A 58 -3.19 -15.68 -7.15
N GLY A 59 -3.12 -14.35 -7.07
CA GLY A 59 -4.25 -13.50 -6.74
C GLY A 59 -4.49 -13.27 -5.24
N LEU A 60 -3.87 -14.07 -4.34
CA LEU A 60 -3.94 -13.86 -2.89
C LEU A 60 -3.44 -12.46 -2.54
N THR A 61 -4.22 -11.71 -1.77
CA THR A 61 -3.81 -10.40 -1.24
C THR A 61 -3.44 -10.49 0.23
N TRP A 62 -2.46 -9.69 0.63
CA TRP A 62 -1.88 -9.68 1.96
C TRP A 62 -1.68 -8.26 2.45
N TRP A 63 -2.33 -7.84 3.54
CA TRP A 63 -1.95 -6.61 4.22
C TRP A 63 -0.75 -6.87 5.14
N ASP A 64 0.42 -6.37 4.73
CA ASP A 64 1.67 -6.49 5.46
C ASP A 64 1.73 -5.41 6.55
N THR A 65 1.66 -5.81 7.82
CA THR A 65 1.65 -4.91 8.96
C THR A 65 3.04 -4.34 9.28
N THR A 66 4.11 -5.01 8.85
CA THR A 66 5.50 -4.54 8.99
C THR A 66 5.78 -3.41 8.00
N LEU A 67 5.38 -3.60 6.74
CA LEU A 67 5.56 -2.63 5.65
C LEU A 67 4.39 -1.65 5.50
N ARG A 68 3.32 -1.85 6.29
CA ARG A 68 2.07 -1.10 6.30
C ARG A 68 1.47 -0.91 4.91
N ARG A 69 1.39 -1.99 4.13
CA ARG A 69 0.87 -1.94 2.75
C ARG A 69 0.26 -3.27 2.31
N ARG A 70 -0.62 -3.20 1.31
CA ARG A 70 -1.19 -4.40 0.69
C ARG A 70 -0.24 -4.94 -0.38
N PHE A 71 -0.13 -6.26 -0.46
CA PHE A 71 0.51 -7.00 -1.53
C PHE A 71 -0.52 -7.93 -2.18
N GLN A 72 -0.26 -8.34 -3.41
CA GLN A 72 -0.97 -9.36 -4.16
C GLN A 72 0.08 -10.30 -4.74
N ARG A 73 -0.12 -11.60 -4.57
CA ARG A 73 0.65 -12.63 -5.25
C ARG A 73 0.33 -12.56 -6.74
N VAL A 74 1.35 -12.37 -7.58
CA VAL A 74 1.26 -12.39 -9.04
C VAL A 74 2.30 -13.37 -9.56
N GLY A 75 1.84 -14.53 -10.01
CA GLY A 75 2.69 -15.68 -10.29
C GLY A 75 3.41 -16.15 -9.02
N THR A 76 4.74 -16.13 -9.03
CA THR A 76 5.58 -16.55 -7.89
C THR A 76 6.05 -15.42 -7.00
N SER A 77 5.65 -14.17 -7.26
CA SER A 77 6.15 -13.00 -6.54
C SER A 77 5.03 -12.21 -5.86
N TRP A 78 5.32 -11.65 -4.69
CA TRP A 78 4.46 -10.65 -4.07
C TRP A 78 4.70 -9.28 -4.69
N ARG A 79 3.64 -8.66 -5.20
CA ARG A 79 3.65 -7.29 -5.73
C ARG A 79 2.80 -6.39 -4.85
N PRO A 80 3.15 -5.11 -4.62
CA PRO A 80 2.25 -4.19 -3.95
C PRO A 80 0.87 -4.14 -4.64
N ALA A 81 -0.21 -4.30 -3.88
CA ALA A 81 -1.59 -4.28 -4.38
C ALA A 81 -2.22 -2.92 -4.13
N GLY A 82 -2.86 -2.36 -5.17
CA GLY A 82 -3.29 -0.97 -5.13
C GLY A 82 -2.09 -0.05 -5.24
N ALA A 83 -1.51 0.00 -6.43
CA ALA A 83 -0.34 0.81 -6.76
C ALA A 83 -0.56 2.32 -6.65
N LEU A 84 -1.70 2.78 -6.11
CA LEU A 84 -2.04 4.19 -5.98
C LEU A 84 -1.74 4.65 -4.55
N MET A 85 -0.89 5.65 -4.42
CA MET A 85 -0.58 6.32 -3.15
C MET A 85 -0.77 7.82 -3.32
N ASP A 86 -1.41 8.48 -2.37
CA ASP A 86 -1.49 9.93 -2.31
C ASP A 86 -0.75 10.47 -1.08
N GLY A 87 -0.47 11.77 -1.11
CA GLY A 87 0.11 12.45 0.03
C GLY A 87 0.27 13.94 -0.19
N ASP A 88 0.74 14.63 0.85
CA ASP A 88 1.00 16.05 0.82
C ASP A 88 2.47 16.33 1.13
N LEU A 89 3.10 17.19 0.34
CA LEU A 89 4.28 17.91 0.77
C LEU A 89 3.80 19.26 1.33
N ARG A 90 3.92 19.48 2.65
CA ARG A 90 3.38 20.68 3.29
C ARG A 90 4.34 21.86 3.28
N GLU A 91 5.63 21.62 3.54
CA GLU A 91 6.67 22.65 3.65
C GLU A 91 8.03 22.11 3.17
N GLY A 92 8.12 21.73 1.89
CA GLY A 92 9.39 21.38 1.28
C GLY A 92 10.18 22.64 0.93
N THR A 93 11.51 22.62 1.05
CA THR A 93 12.37 23.69 0.51
C THR A 93 13.03 23.17 -0.77
N THR A 94 12.86 23.91 -1.87
CA THR A 94 13.55 23.59 -3.12
C THR A 94 15.05 23.86 -3.00
N ALA A 95 15.88 23.05 -3.63
CA ALA A 95 17.30 23.29 -3.75
C ALA A 95 17.60 24.46 -4.73
N ALA A 96 18.88 24.82 -4.88
CA ALA A 96 19.33 25.91 -5.74
C ALA A 96 18.94 25.75 -7.23
N ASN A 97 18.64 24.53 -7.67
CA ASN A 97 18.16 24.21 -9.01
C ASN A 97 16.63 24.07 -9.10
N GLY A 98 15.89 24.46 -8.05
CA GLY A 98 14.43 24.36 -8.00
C GLY A 98 13.89 22.96 -7.73
N VAL A 99 14.73 22.00 -7.32
CA VAL A 99 14.32 20.61 -7.10
C VAL A 99 13.91 20.36 -5.64
N VAL A 100 12.84 19.61 -5.43
CA VAL A 100 12.49 19.05 -4.12
C VAL A 100 12.24 17.55 -4.24
N GLY A 101 12.78 16.77 -3.29
CA GLY A 101 12.57 15.33 -3.21
C GLY A 101 11.37 15.00 -2.33
N VAL A 102 10.54 14.06 -2.78
CA VAL A 102 9.35 13.59 -2.05
C VAL A 102 9.52 12.10 -1.75
N GLY A 103 9.64 11.77 -0.46
CA GLY A 103 9.67 10.39 0.00
C GLY A 103 8.30 9.73 -0.08
N HIS A 104 8.25 8.46 -0.50
CA HIS A 104 7.02 7.68 -0.59
C HIS A 104 7.23 6.22 -0.19
N SER A 105 6.13 5.51 0.07
CA SER A 105 6.14 4.11 0.47
C SER A 105 5.44 3.19 -0.55
N LEU A 106 5.46 3.55 -1.83
CA LEU A 106 4.94 2.71 -2.92
C LEU A 106 5.61 1.32 -3.01
N GLY A 107 6.91 1.21 -2.67
CA GLY A 107 7.65 -0.06 -2.79
C GLY A 107 7.97 -0.48 -4.22
N ALA A 108 7.86 0.46 -5.15
CA ALA A 108 8.24 0.34 -6.53
C ALA A 108 8.50 1.75 -7.05
N VAL A 109 9.21 1.85 -8.16
CA VAL A 109 9.39 3.12 -8.86
C VAL A 109 8.04 3.55 -9.43
N PRO A 110 7.49 4.74 -9.08
CA PRO A 110 6.23 5.18 -9.63
C PRO A 110 6.27 5.23 -11.16
N ARG A 111 5.27 4.67 -11.84
CA ARG A 111 5.06 4.79 -13.28
C ARG A 111 4.51 6.16 -13.64
N ALA A 112 3.59 6.69 -12.84
CA ALA A 112 3.04 8.04 -13.00
C ALA A 112 3.00 8.76 -11.65
N VAL A 113 3.15 10.09 -11.69
CA VAL A 113 2.98 10.97 -10.53
C VAL A 113 2.24 12.21 -11.03
N LEU A 114 1.10 12.50 -10.42
CA LEU A 114 0.32 13.70 -10.61
C LEU A 114 0.55 14.64 -9.42
N ILE A 115 0.68 15.94 -9.70
CA ILE A 115 0.91 16.96 -8.68
C ILE A 115 -0.13 18.06 -8.84
N THR A 116 -0.71 18.47 -7.72
CA THR A 116 -1.63 19.60 -7.65
C THR A 116 -1.09 20.59 -6.61
N GLY A 117 -0.77 21.80 -7.05
CA GLY A 117 -0.33 22.87 -6.15
C GLY A 117 -1.41 23.19 -5.10
N THR A 118 -1.02 23.32 -3.84
CA THR A 118 -1.97 23.61 -2.73
C THR A 118 -1.93 25.07 -2.29
N GLY A 119 -1.02 25.88 -2.84
CA GLY A 119 -0.78 27.25 -2.39
C GLY A 119 -0.14 27.36 -1.00
N ARG A 120 0.23 26.23 -0.38
CA ARG A 120 0.97 26.20 0.89
C ARG A 120 2.47 26.43 0.65
N GLY A 121 3.15 27.10 1.59
CA GLY A 121 4.55 27.53 1.43
C GLY A 121 4.73 28.90 0.74
N ALA A 122 3.70 29.74 0.80
CA ALA A 122 3.51 31.03 0.12
C ALA A 122 4.76 31.79 -0.36
N VAL A 123 4.93 31.79 -1.69
CA VAL A 123 5.11 33.05 -2.41
C VAL A 123 3.95 33.14 -3.41
N PRO A 124 3.19 34.25 -3.48
CA PRO A 124 2.10 34.41 -4.45
C PRO A 124 2.56 34.13 -5.89
N GLY A 125 1.69 33.52 -6.69
CA GLY A 125 1.92 33.26 -8.12
C GLY A 125 1.77 31.81 -8.53
N GLU A 126 1.57 31.59 -9.83
CA GLU A 126 1.47 30.27 -10.44
C GLU A 126 2.83 29.56 -10.42
N LEU A 127 2.82 28.28 -10.03
CA LEU A 127 3.98 27.41 -10.02
C LEU A 127 3.73 26.25 -10.99
N THR A 128 4.77 25.88 -11.75
CA THR A 128 4.76 24.69 -12.60
C THR A 128 5.56 23.59 -11.92
N TYR A 129 5.00 22.38 -11.84
CA TYR A 129 5.62 21.22 -11.22
C TYR A 129 5.93 20.17 -12.28
N ILE A 130 7.18 19.71 -12.34
CA ILE A 130 7.62 18.69 -13.30
C ILE A 130 8.35 17.58 -12.55
N VAL A 131 7.88 16.35 -12.68
CA VAL A 131 8.54 15.18 -12.09
C VAL A 131 9.69 14.74 -12.98
N THR A 132 10.92 14.75 -12.45
CA THR A 132 12.14 14.59 -13.26
C THR A 132 12.92 13.30 -12.99
N ALA A 133 12.86 12.77 -11.77
CA ALA A 133 13.47 11.49 -11.43
C ALA A 133 12.56 10.71 -10.47
N LYS A 134 12.57 9.38 -10.57
CA LYS A 134 11.75 8.49 -9.75
C LYS A 134 12.59 7.28 -9.36
N THR A 135 12.52 6.92 -8.09
CA THR A 135 13.15 5.73 -7.49
C THR A 135 12.10 4.98 -6.69
N GLU A 136 12.46 3.88 -6.04
CA GLU A 136 11.51 3.11 -5.22
C GLU A 136 11.07 3.84 -3.94
N LEU A 137 11.84 4.85 -3.51
CA LEU A 137 11.62 5.55 -2.24
C LEU A 137 11.35 7.04 -2.40
N ILE A 138 11.82 7.64 -3.49
CA ILE A 138 11.79 9.09 -3.70
C ILE A 138 11.46 9.40 -5.17
N PHE A 139 10.63 10.42 -5.40
CA PHE A 139 10.60 11.12 -6.68
C PHE A 139 11.00 12.59 -6.51
N ASN A 140 11.64 13.15 -7.54
CA ASN A 140 12.07 14.54 -7.57
C ASN A 140 11.09 15.38 -8.39
N VAL A 141 10.79 16.57 -7.88
CA VAL A 141 9.94 17.56 -8.51
C VAL A 141 10.74 18.82 -8.75
N ASN A 142 10.92 19.19 -10.02
CA ASN A 142 11.39 20.52 -10.38
C ASN A 142 10.20 21.48 -10.30
N VAL A 143 10.39 22.57 -9.56
CA VAL A 143 9.40 23.62 -9.41
C VAL A 143 9.89 24.84 -10.18
N TYR A 144 9.03 25.40 -11.01
CA TYR A 144 9.30 26.60 -11.80
C TYR A 144 8.30 27.70 -11.49
N ARG A 145 8.75 28.93 -11.66
CA ARG A 145 7.92 30.14 -11.69
C ARG A 145 8.29 30.93 -12.93
N ASN A 146 7.30 31.23 -13.77
CA ASN A 146 7.52 32.00 -15.01
C ASN A 146 8.69 31.44 -15.85
N GLY A 147 8.78 30.11 -15.96
CA GLY A 147 9.83 29.41 -16.72
C GLY A 147 11.20 29.33 -16.04
N SER A 148 11.40 29.96 -14.88
CA SER A 148 12.67 29.94 -14.13
C SER A 148 12.60 28.98 -12.93
N PRO A 149 13.69 28.29 -12.55
CA PRO A 149 13.71 27.44 -11.37
C PRO A 149 13.33 28.21 -10.12
N PHE A 150 12.36 27.69 -9.36
CA PHE A 150 11.90 28.29 -8.12
C PHE A 150 12.80 27.84 -6.97
N ALA A 151 14.03 28.35 -6.95
CA ALA A 151 15.12 27.87 -6.11
C ALA A 151 15.08 28.42 -4.67
N ASN A 152 15.48 27.60 -3.68
CA ASN A 152 15.60 27.99 -2.26
C ASN A 152 14.33 28.62 -1.67
N ASN A 153 13.17 28.19 -2.14
CA ASN A 153 11.88 28.69 -1.68
C ASN A 153 11.05 27.56 -1.07
N PRO A 154 10.20 27.86 -0.06
CA PRO A 154 9.23 26.92 0.43
C PRO A 154 8.19 26.60 -0.65
N VAL A 155 7.76 25.34 -0.71
CA VAL A 155 6.74 24.82 -1.62
C VAL A 155 5.84 23.82 -0.91
N GLY A 156 4.58 23.81 -1.29
CA GLY A 156 3.61 22.81 -0.87
C GLY A 156 2.70 22.37 -2.01
N PHE A 157 2.42 21.07 -2.07
CA PHE A 157 1.56 20.46 -3.08
C PHE A 157 1.01 19.11 -2.61
N HIS A 158 -0.13 18.73 -3.16
CA HIS A 158 -0.69 17.40 -3.07
C HIS A 158 -0.14 16.56 -4.22
N TRP A 159 0.06 15.27 -4.00
CA TRP A 159 0.53 14.36 -5.03
C TRP A 159 -0.23 13.05 -4.99
N LEU A 160 -0.33 12.43 -6.16
CA LEU A 160 -0.89 11.11 -6.39
C LEU A 160 0.08 10.33 -7.26
N ALA A 161 0.51 9.15 -6.83
CA ALA A 161 1.52 8.35 -7.49
C ALA A 161 0.98 6.95 -7.76
N LEU A 162 1.23 6.46 -8.97
CA LEU A 162 0.87 5.13 -9.44
C LEU A 162 2.15 4.32 -9.67
N ALA A 163 2.33 3.19 -8.98
CA ALA A 163 3.39 2.20 -9.21
C ALA A 163 3.11 1.27 -10.41
#